data_AF-A0A3M0Y955-F1
#
_entry.id   AF-A0A3M0Y955-F1
#
_cell.length_a   1.000
_cell.length_b   1.000
_cell.length_c   1.000
_cell.angle_alpha   90.00
_cell.angle_beta   90.00
_cell.angle_gamma   90.00
#
_symmetry.space_group_name_H-M   'P 1'
#
loop_
_entity.id
_entity.type
_entity.pdbx_description
1 polymer ?
#
loop_
_entity_poly.entity_id
_entity_poly.type
_entity_poly.pdbx_seq_one_letter_code
_entity_poly.pdbx_strand_id
1 'polypeptide(L)'
;MNVKFDNESKITQMKIDYFFVFVIVLVIPDRAGYSIVLKITISYRFMALTVVRVKVMPDGADIDLDELQQTASRLLEGNGASQLSASEEPVAFGLKALVFKFLWPEENGTEKVETLLSGIEGVSSVSIEDYRRAVE
;
A
#
# COMPACT_ATOMS: atom_id res chain seq x y z
N MET A 1 -22.89 -0.85 13.24
CA MET A 1 -23.68 0.11 12.43
C MET A 1 -24.66 -0.70 11.60
N ASN A 2 -25.97 -0.58 11.88
CA ASN A 2 -27.02 -1.35 11.21
C ASN A 2 -27.27 -0.78 9.81
N VAL A 3 -27.15 -1.61 8.78
CA VAL A 3 -27.62 -1.29 7.43
C VAL A 3 -28.48 -2.45 6.95
N LYS A 4 -29.80 -2.25 6.95
CA LYS A 4 -30.77 -3.08 6.23
C LYS A 4 -31.00 -2.47 4.86
N PHE A 5 -30.79 -3.24 3.80
CA PHE A 5 -31.37 -3.00 2.49
C PHE A 5 -31.89 -4.32 1.93
N ASP A 6 -33.21 -4.38 1.72
CA ASP A 6 -33.93 -5.38 0.92
C ASP A 6 -34.39 -4.60 -0.34
N ASN A 7 -34.32 -5.08 -1.58
CA ASN A 7 -34.90 -6.31 -2.11
C ASN A 7 -34.08 -6.68 -3.38
N GLU A 8 -33.56 -7.91 -3.46
CA GLU A 8 -32.69 -8.48 -4.53
C GLU A 8 -31.20 -8.07 -4.62
N SER A 9 -30.61 -7.50 -3.56
CA SER A 9 -29.13 -7.44 -3.46
C SER A 9 -28.60 -8.70 -2.75
N LYS A 10 -28.14 -9.70 -3.49
CA LYS A 10 -27.46 -10.88 -2.90
C LYS A 10 -25.98 -10.59 -2.69
N ILE A 11 -25.57 -10.49 -1.43
CA ILE A 11 -24.15 -10.49 -1.04
C ILE A 11 -23.76 -11.93 -0.71
N THR A 12 -23.00 -12.57 -1.60
CA THR A 12 -22.38 -13.87 -1.29
C THR A 12 -21.02 -13.61 -0.67
N GLN A 13 -20.80 -14.12 0.54
CA GLN A 13 -19.53 -14.05 1.23
C GLN A 13 -18.88 -15.44 1.26
N MET A 14 -17.62 -15.50 0.85
CA MET A 14 -16.81 -16.72 0.92
C MET A 14 -15.59 -16.42 1.78
N LYS A 15 -15.46 -17.13 2.90
CA LYS A 15 -14.32 -17.04 3.80
C LYS A 15 -13.23 -17.98 3.29
N ILE A 16 -12.22 -17.42 2.66
CA ILE A 16 -10.95 -18.10 2.37
C ILE A 16 -9.93 -17.42 3.29
N ASP A 17 -9.09 -18.20 3.98
CA ASP A 17 -8.17 -17.66 4.97
C ASP A 17 -7.45 -16.40 4.45
N TYR A 18 -7.58 -15.31 5.21
CA TYR A 18 -7.02 -13.97 4.93
C TYR A 18 -7.59 -13.19 3.72
N PHE A 19 -8.67 -13.63 3.07
CA PHE A 19 -9.33 -12.87 1.99
C PHE A 19 -10.83 -12.73 2.21
N PHE A 20 -11.33 -11.51 2.08
CA PHE A 20 -12.74 -11.19 2.03
C PHE A 20 -13.11 -10.74 0.62
N VAL A 21 -13.82 -11.57 -0.13
CA VAL A 21 -14.30 -11.20 -1.46
C VAL A 21 -15.77 -10.83 -1.37
N PHE A 22 -16.09 -9.56 -1.57
CA PHE A 22 -17.45 -9.08 -1.75
C PHE A 22 -17.77 -9.03 -3.23
N VAL A 23 -18.85 -9.69 -3.63
CA VAL A 23 -19.44 -9.51 -4.95
C VAL A 23 -20.71 -8.69 -4.77
N ILE A 24 -20.69 -7.45 -5.25
CA ILE A 24 -21.85 -6.56 -5.24
C ILE A 24 -22.50 -6.63 -6.62
N VAL A 25 -23.78 -6.99 -6.64
CA VAL A 25 -24.59 -7.00 -7.85
C VAL A 25 -25.59 -5.86 -7.74
N LEU A 26 -25.40 -4.82 -8.54
CA LEU A 26 -26.30 -3.68 -8.65
C LEU A 26 -27.18 -3.86 -9.88
N VAL A 27 -28.49 -3.77 -9.68
CA VAL A 27 -29.48 -3.80 -10.76
C VAL A 27 -30.05 -2.38 -10.90
N ILE A 28 -29.72 -1.70 -11.99
CA ILE A 28 -30.17 -0.35 -12.27
C ILE A 28 -31.32 -0.41 -13.29
N PRO A 29 -32.53 0.05 -12.94
CA PRO A 29 -33.65 0.12 -13.88
C PRO A 29 -33.45 1.27 -14.88
N ASP A 30 -33.53 0.97 -16.17
CA ASP A 30 -33.51 1.96 -17.24
C ASP A 30 -34.94 2.44 -17.61
N ARG A 31 -35.07 3.68 -18.11
CA ARG A 31 -36.36 4.28 -18.50
C ARG A 31 -37.10 3.51 -19.59
N ALA A 32 -36.39 2.67 -20.37
CA ALA A 32 -36.97 1.83 -21.41
C ALA A 32 -37.44 0.44 -20.90
N GLY A 33 -37.36 0.16 -19.59
CA GLY A 33 -37.82 -1.11 -19.01
C GLY A 33 -36.79 -2.24 -19.03
N TYR A 34 -35.53 -1.93 -19.36
CA TYR A 34 -34.40 -2.86 -19.24
C TYR A 34 -33.72 -2.74 -17.87
N SER A 35 -33.07 -3.81 -17.41
CA SER A 35 -32.25 -3.81 -16.19
C SER A 35 -30.78 -3.94 -16.55
N ILE A 36 -29.95 -2.99 -16.12
CA ILE A 36 -28.49 -3.08 -16.23
C ILE A 36 -27.96 -3.77 -15.00
N VAL A 37 -27.24 -4.88 -15.17
CA VAL A 37 -26.61 -5.61 -14.07
C VAL A 37 -25.12 -5.26 -14.02
N LEU A 38 -24.71 -4.58 -12.96
CA LEU A 38 -23.31 -4.27 -12.69
C LEU A 38 -22.80 -5.23 -11.62
N LYS A 39 -21.75 -5.99 -11.96
CA LYS A 39 -21.08 -6.90 -11.04
C LYS A 39 -19.74 -6.30 -10.62
N ILE A 40 -19.62 -5.93 -9.35
CA ILE A 40 -18.40 -5.39 -8.75
C ILE A 40 -17.81 -6.45 -7.84
N THR A 41 -16.53 -6.75 -7.99
CA THR A 41 -15.80 -7.67 -7.11
C THR A 41 -14.79 -6.86 -6.30
N ILE A 42 -14.93 -6.87 -4.97
CA ILE A 42 -14.02 -6.23 -4.02
C ILE A 42 -13.32 -7.33 -3.25
N SER A 43 -11.99 -7.33 -3.20
CA SER A 43 -11.21 -8.28 -2.41
C SER A 43 -10.47 -7.54 -1.30
N TYR A 44 -10.57 -8.01 -0.06
CA TYR A 44 -9.94 -7.42 1.13
C TYR A 44 -9.00 -8.44 1.78
N ARG A 45 -7.75 -8.06 2.06
CA ARG A 45 -6.84 -8.91 2.86
C ARG A 45 -6.77 -8.39 4.28
N PHE A 46 -6.87 -9.27 5.27
CA PHE A 46 -6.66 -8.91 6.67
C PHE A 46 -5.22 -9.23 7.06
N MET A 47 -4.31 -8.28 6.82
CA MET A 47 -2.87 -8.46 7.11
C MET A 47 -2.54 -7.85 8.46
N ALA A 48 -1.69 -8.52 9.25
CA ALA A 48 -1.02 -7.84 10.36
C ALA A 48 -0.09 -6.78 9.76
N LEU A 49 -0.33 -5.51 10.09
CA LEU A 49 0.45 -4.40 9.57
C LEU A 49 1.51 -3.99 10.58
N THR A 50 2.67 -3.62 10.06
CA THR A 50 3.74 -2.99 10.83
C THR A 50 4.06 -1.63 10.24
N VAL A 51 4.36 -0.66 11.12
CA VAL A 51 4.96 0.61 10.74
C VAL A 51 6.45 0.38 10.59
N VAL A 52 6.96 0.61 9.39
CA VAL A 52 8.38 0.52 9.08
C VAL A 52 8.89 1.91 8.75
N ARG A 53 9.98 2.34 9.39
CA ARG A 53 10.74 3.53 9.02
C ARG A 53 11.99 3.08 8.30
N VAL A 54 12.17 3.55 7.07
CA VAL A 54 13.34 3.24 6.28
C VAL A 54 14.07 4.53 5.90
N LYS A 55 15.39 4.45 5.92
CA LYS A 55 16.30 5.49 5.45
C LYS A 55 16.96 5.00 4.16
N VAL A 56 16.79 5.78 3.11
CA VAL A 56 17.36 5.53 1.79
C VAL A 56 18.38 6.60 1.50
N MET A 57 19.62 6.16 1.24
CA MET A 57 20.71 7.03 0.83
C MET A 57 20.75 7.06 -0.69
N PRO A 58 20.64 8.24 -1.33
CA PRO A 58 20.88 8.36 -2.76
C PRO A 58 22.37 8.18 -3.07
N ASP A 59 22.69 7.84 -4.33
CA ASP A 59 24.08 7.72 -4.82
C ASP A 59 24.83 9.06 -4.86
N GLY A 60 24.10 10.17 -4.91
CA GLY A 60 24.67 11.51 -5.00
C GLY A 60 23.70 12.60 -4.55
N ALA A 61 24.21 13.82 -4.38
CA ALA A 61 23.43 14.99 -3.99
C ALA A 61 22.63 15.61 -5.17
N ASP A 62 22.89 15.12 -6.38
CA ASP A 62 22.27 15.46 -7.66
C ASP A 62 21.03 14.61 -7.97
N ILE A 63 20.78 13.55 -7.19
CA ILE A 63 19.58 12.72 -7.32
C ILE A 63 18.35 13.49 -6.86
N ASP A 64 17.29 13.49 -7.68
CA ASP A 64 15.99 14.04 -7.32
C ASP A 64 15.30 13.14 -6.29
N LEU A 65 15.19 13.64 -5.06
CA LEU A 65 14.58 12.91 -3.96
C LEU A 65 13.06 12.81 -4.06
N ASP A 66 12.40 13.76 -4.72
CA ASP A 66 10.96 13.70 -4.95
C ASP A 66 10.63 12.57 -5.95
N GLU A 67 11.42 12.44 -7.01
CA GLU A 67 11.28 11.33 -7.97
C GLU A 67 11.61 9.98 -7.34
N LEU A 68 12.69 9.91 -6.55
CA LEU A 68 13.08 8.71 -5.83
C LEU A 68 12.01 8.29 -4.82
N GLN A 69 11.42 9.25 -4.10
CA GLN A 69 10.31 9.00 -3.18
C GLN A 69 9.08 8.45 -3.92
N GLN A 70 8.68 9.06 -5.03
CA GLN A 70 7.53 8.58 -5.81
C GLN A 70 7.75 7.16 -6.34
N THR A 71 8.95 6.87 -6.81
CA THR A 71 9.33 5.54 -7.31
C THR A 71 9.29 4.51 -6.19
N ALA A 72 9.88 4.83 -5.03
CA ALA A 72 9.86 3.99 -3.84
C ALA A 72 8.43 3.74 -3.34
N SER A 73 7.59 4.78 -3.25
CA SER A 73 6.19 4.65 -2.81
C SER A 73 5.41 3.72 -3.73
N ARG A 74 5.47 3.94 -5.05
CA ARG A 74 4.76 3.10 -6.04
C ARG A 74 5.22 1.64 -5.99
N LEU A 75 6.52 1.41 -5.85
CA LEU A 75 7.09 0.06 -5.78
C LEU A 75 6.61 -0.69 -4.54
N LEU A 76 6.58 -0.01 -3.39
CA LEU A 76 6.12 -0.58 -2.13
C LEU A 76 4.60 -0.77 -2.11
N GLU A 77 3.83 0.19 -2.64
CA GLU A 77 2.37 0.08 -2.79
C GLU A 77 1.97 -1.12 -3.66
N GLY A 78 2.71 -1.37 -4.73
CA GLY A 78 2.54 -2.58 -5.56
C GLY A 78 2.75 -3.90 -4.79
N ASN A 79 3.35 -3.85 -3.60
CA ASN A 79 3.58 -4.97 -2.70
C ASN A 79 2.69 -4.95 -1.44
N GLY A 80 1.65 -4.11 -1.42
CA GLY A 80 0.71 -4.01 -0.32
C GLY A 80 1.16 -3.07 0.80
N ALA A 81 2.15 -2.22 0.56
CA ALA A 81 2.49 -1.14 1.48
C ALA A 81 1.52 0.04 1.35
N SER A 82 1.49 0.90 2.37
CA SER A 82 0.82 2.19 2.29
C SER A 82 1.69 3.28 2.92
N GLN A 83 2.04 4.32 2.16
CA GLN A 83 2.88 5.41 2.64
C GLN A 83 2.17 6.21 3.74
N LEU A 84 2.87 6.46 4.85
CA LEU A 84 2.40 7.30 5.96
C LEU A 84 2.99 8.71 5.90
N SER A 85 4.30 8.81 5.69
CA SER A 85 5.02 10.08 5.64
C SER A 85 6.37 9.91 4.97
N ALA A 86 6.85 10.94 4.28
CA ALA A 86 8.22 11.03 3.79
C ALA A 86 8.84 12.37 4.22
N SER A 87 10.15 12.36 4.47
CA SER A 87 10.92 13.52 4.88
C SER A 87 12.36 13.38 4.42
N GLU A 88 12.98 14.50 4.08
CA GLU A 88 14.41 14.55 3.76
C GLU A 88 15.21 14.89 5.02
N GLU A 89 16.27 14.12 5.29
CA GLU A 89 17.20 14.39 6.37
C GLU A 89 18.57 14.80 5.81
N PRO A 90 19.12 15.98 6.18
CA PRO A 90 20.46 16.35 5.74
C PRO A 90 21.51 15.41 6.35
N VAL A 91 22.46 14.95 5.53
CA VAL A 91 23.54 14.05 5.96
C VAL A 91 24.85 14.82 6.10
N ALA A 92 25.51 15.13 4.97
CA ALA A 92 26.73 15.93 4.90
C ALA A 92 26.99 16.38 3.45
N PHE A 93 27.76 17.44 3.25
CA PHE A 93 28.19 17.90 1.91
C PHE A 93 27.03 18.12 0.91
N GLY A 94 25.89 18.63 1.38
CA GLY A 94 24.71 18.85 0.54
C GLY A 94 23.93 17.57 0.20
N LEU A 95 24.43 16.38 0.57
CA LEU A 95 23.70 15.13 0.47
C LEU A 95 22.56 15.10 1.48
N LYS A 96 21.40 14.66 1.02
CA LYS A 96 20.20 14.45 1.82
C LYS A 96 19.76 13.01 1.68
N ALA A 97 19.34 12.41 2.78
CA ALA A 97 18.75 11.08 2.82
C ALA A 97 17.22 11.19 2.72
N LEU A 98 16.60 10.27 2.01
CA LEU A 98 15.16 10.12 2.04
C LEU A 98 14.79 9.20 3.20
N VAL A 99 14.01 9.71 4.15
CA VAL A 99 13.46 8.93 5.25
C VAL A 99 11.95 8.88 5.12
N PHE A 100 11.39 7.69 4.98
CA PHE A 100 9.95 7.54 4.87
C PHE A 100 9.42 6.40 5.73
N LYS A 101 8.16 6.56 6.13
CA LYS A 101 7.40 5.62 6.95
C LYS A 101 6.25 5.08 6.13
N PHE A 102 6.01 3.78 6.26
CA PHE A 102 4.93 3.10 5.58
C PHE A 102 4.36 1.99 6.45
N LEU A 103 3.10 1.64 6.20
CA LEU A 103 2.51 0.40 6.66
C LEU A 103 2.98 -0.72 5.76
N TRP A 104 3.44 -1.81 6.36
CA TRP A 104 3.97 -2.98 5.68
C TRP A 104 3.27 -4.25 6.18
N PRO A 105 2.91 -5.18 5.29
CA PRO A 105 2.40 -6.48 5.72
C PRO A 105 3.49 -7.30 6.41
N GLU A 106 3.26 -7.70 7.66
CA GLU A 106 4.21 -8.50 8.45
C GLU A 106 4.59 -9.82 7.75
N GLU A 107 3.68 -10.39 6.96
CA GLU A 107 3.91 -11.63 6.20
C GLU A 107 4.98 -11.50 5.10
N ASN A 108 5.25 -10.28 4.62
CA ASN A 108 6.21 -10.05 3.55
C ASN A 108 7.66 -10.01 4.05
N GLY A 109 7.89 -9.90 5.36
CA GLY A 109 9.22 -9.74 5.95
C GLY A 109 9.87 -8.38 5.63
N THR A 110 10.87 -7.99 6.41
CA THR A 110 11.59 -6.72 6.22
C THR A 110 12.63 -6.79 5.10
N GLU A 111 13.17 -7.98 4.83
CA GLU A 111 14.20 -8.22 3.81
C GLU A 111 13.72 -7.83 2.41
N LYS A 112 12.42 -8.02 2.16
CA LYS A 112 11.79 -7.66 0.89
C LYS A 112 11.77 -6.15 0.67
N VAL A 113 11.62 -5.34 1.72
CA VAL A 113 11.68 -3.88 1.63
C VAL A 113 13.07 -3.46 1.14
N GLU A 114 14.13 -3.96 1.79
CA GLU A 114 15.50 -3.62 1.45
C GLU A 114 15.84 -4.04 0.02
N THR A 115 15.44 -5.24 -0.39
CA THR A 115 15.63 -5.75 -1.75
C THR A 115 14.93 -4.90 -2.80
N LEU A 116 13.68 -4.49 -2.54
CA LEU A 116 12.92 -3.65 -3.47
C LEU A 116 13.56 -2.27 -3.62
N LEU A 117 13.89 -1.62 -2.51
CA LEU A 117 14.40 -0.25 -2.51
C LEU A 117 15.84 -0.16 -3.01
N SER A 118 16.68 -1.15 -2.72
CA SER A 118 18.06 -1.21 -3.25
C SER A 118 18.13 -1.46 -4.75
N GLY A 119 17.06 -1.98 -5.36
CA GLY A 119 16.96 -2.15 -6.81
C GLY A 119 16.56 -0.89 -7.57
N ILE A 120 16.25 0.22 -6.87
CA ILE A 120 15.90 1.49 -7.50
C ILE A 120 17.18 2.18 -7.97
N GLU A 121 17.19 2.66 -9.21
CA GLU A 121 18.31 3.43 -9.75
C GLU A 121 18.52 4.73 -8.95
N GLY A 122 19.77 5.02 -8.61
CA GLY A 122 20.13 6.18 -7.78
C GLY A 122 20.04 5.92 -6.28
N VAL A 123 19.74 4.69 -5.83
CA VAL A 123 19.83 4.28 -4.42
C VAL A 123 21.18 3.62 -4.13
N SER A 124 21.93 4.22 -3.20
CA SER A 124 23.21 3.69 -2.75
C SER A 124 23.07 2.64 -1.64
N SER A 125 22.22 2.92 -0.66
CA SER A 125 21.96 2.01 0.45
C SER A 125 20.61 2.25 1.08
N VAL A 126 20.08 1.20 1.70
CA VAL A 126 18.79 1.19 2.38
C VAL A 126 19.02 0.65 3.79
N SER A 127 18.45 1.31 4.78
CA SER A 127 18.55 0.88 6.18
C SER A 127 17.22 1.04 6.89
N ILE A 128 16.77 -0.02 7.56
CA ILE A 128 15.56 0.02 8.38
C ILE A 128 15.92 0.59 9.75
N GLU A 129 15.36 1.74 10.09
CA GLU A 129 15.63 2.43 11.36
C GLU A 129 14.64 2.03 12.46
N ASP A 130 13.41 1.66 12.09
CA ASP A 130 12.35 1.35 13.05
C ASP A 130 11.38 0.32 12.46
N TYR A 131 10.98 -0.63 13.29
CA TYR A 131 10.01 -1.66 12.95
C TYR A 131 9.07 -1.89 14.13
N ARG A 132 7.80 -1.53 13.97
CA ARG A 132 6.80 -1.65 15.05
C ARG A 132 5.51 -2.23 14.51
N ARG A 133 4.84 -3.08 15.28
CA ARG A 133 3.49 -3.51 14.92
C ARG A 133 2.52 -2.33 14.99
N ALA A 134 1.69 -2.20 13.97
CA ALA A 134 0.53 -1.32 13.99
C ALA A 134 -0.56 -2.00 14.81
N VAL A 135 -0.35 -2.09 16.12
CA VAL A 135 -1.40 -2.54 17.05
C VAL A 135 -2.33 -1.36 17.33
N GLU A 136 -3.64 -1.63 17.25
CA GLU A 136 -4.74 -0.71 17.58
C GLU A 136 -4.63 -0.10 18.98
#